data_AF-A0A915DGS4-F1
#
_entry.id   AF-A0A915DGS4-F1
#
_cell.length_a   1.000
_cell.length_b   1.000
_cell.length_c   1.000
_cell.angle_alpha   90.00
_cell.angle_beta   90.00
_cell.angle_gamma   90.00
#
_symmetry.space_group_name_H-M   'P 1'
#
loop_
_entity.id
_entity.type
_entity.pdbx_description
1 polymer ?
#
loop_
_entity_poly.entity_id
_entity_poly.type
_entity_poly.pdbx_seq_one_letter_code
_entity_poly.pdbx_strand_id
1 'polypeptide(L)'
;MLMLKGIIAARKHHERLINIVEIMINGSQLPCFRGGQNILRLMRDRFHLSYTDIQLQTLVDLMVEQSRDSLTTRLYDNFQYYTNGIF
;
A
#
# COMPACT_ATOMS: atom_id res chain seq x y z
N MET A 1 17.10 7.13 1.82
CA MET A 1 15.81 6.43 1.96
C MET A 1 15.43 5.71 0.65
N LEU A 2 15.58 4.38 0.56
CA LEU A 2 15.18 3.61 -0.64
C LEU A 2 13.66 3.63 -0.86
N MET A 3 12.88 3.64 0.22
CA MET A 3 11.41 3.73 0.17
C MET A 3 10.94 5.01 -0.53
N LEU A 4 11.49 6.18 -0.17
CA LEU A 4 11.17 7.43 -0.86
C LEU A 4 11.47 7.35 -2.37
N LYS A 5 12.67 6.87 -2.73
CA LYS A 5 13.06 6.71 -4.14
C LYS A 5 12.10 5.78 -4.89
N GLY A 6 11.68 4.70 -4.23
CA GLY A 6 10.70 3.75 -4.77
C GLY A 6 9.35 4.39 -5.04
N ILE A 7 8.76 5.12 -4.08
CA ILE A 7 7.45 5.76 -4.29
C ILE A 7 7.52 6.89 -5.32
N ILE A 8 8.63 7.66 -5.38
CA ILE A 8 8.84 8.66 -6.44
C ILE A 8 8.90 8.00 -7.82
N ALA A 9 9.59 6.86 -7.95
CA ALA A 9 9.62 6.11 -9.20
C ALA A 9 8.24 5.57 -9.57
N ALA A 10 7.48 5.04 -8.59
CA ALA A 10 6.12 4.56 -8.82
C ALA A 10 5.15 5.68 -9.22
N ARG A 11 5.26 6.88 -8.63
CA ARG A 11 4.48 8.07 -9.01
C ARG A 11 4.63 8.42 -10.49
N LYS A 12 5.81 8.22 -11.10
CA LYS A 12 6.02 8.47 -12.54
C LYS A 12 5.21 7.54 -13.44
N HIS A 13 4.75 6.40 -12.91
CA HIS A 13 4.04 5.37 -13.66
C HIS A 13 2.66 5.04 -13.08
N HIS A 14 2.10 5.91 -12.22
CA HIS A 14 0.85 5.64 -11.49
C HIS A 14 -0.32 5.30 -12.41
N GLU A 15 -0.54 6.04 -13.50
CA GLU A 15 -1.63 5.76 -14.46
C GLU A 15 -1.52 4.35 -15.06
N ARG A 16 -0.30 3.92 -15.44
CA ARG A 16 -0.10 2.55 -15.95
C ARG A 16 -0.44 1.51 -14.90
N LEU A 17 -0.06 1.74 -13.64
CA LEU A 17 -0.37 0.83 -12.54
C LEU A 17 -1.88 0.78 -12.24
N ILE A 18 -2.55 1.93 -12.27
CA ILE A 18 -4.01 2.04 -12.05
C ILE A 18 -4.77 1.32 -13.18
N ASN A 19 -4.37 1.49 -14.44
CA ASN A 19 -5.01 0.84 -15.58
C ASN A 19 -4.91 -0.69 -15.52
N ILE A 20 -3.77 -1.22 -15.06
CA ILE A 20 -3.64 -2.68 -14.84
C ILE A 20 -4.66 -3.15 -13.81
N VAL A 21 -4.80 -2.42 -12.70
CA VAL A 21 -5.76 -2.76 -11.64
C VAL A 21 -7.20 -2.61 -12.11
N GLU A 22 -7.51 -1.64 -12.96
CA GLU A 22 -8.83 -1.47 -13.58
C GLU A 22 -9.24 -2.68 -14.41
N ILE A 23 -8.31 -3.21 -15.22
CA ILE A 23 -8.55 -4.45 -15.97
C ILE A 23 -8.77 -5.62 -15.02
N MET A 24 -7.97 -5.73 -13.95
CA MET A 24 -8.08 -6.84 -12.99
C MET A 24 -9.40 -6.84 -12.21
N ILE A 25 -9.95 -5.67 -11.90
CA ILE A 25 -11.25 -5.55 -11.22
C ILE A 25 -12.36 -6.18 -12.09
N ASN A 26 -12.25 -6.09 -13.42
CA ASN A 26 -13.19 -6.67 -14.35
C ASN A 26 -12.93 -8.18 -14.55
N GLY A 27 -13.48 -9.00 -13.65
CA GLY A 27 -13.50 -10.46 -13.80
C GLY A 27 -12.65 -11.24 -12.79
N SER A 28 -11.89 -10.56 -11.93
CA SER A 28 -11.18 -11.25 -10.84
C SER A 28 -12.13 -11.61 -9.69
N GLN A 29 -12.06 -12.86 -9.25
CA GLN A 29 -12.83 -13.37 -8.10
C GLN A 29 -12.07 -13.19 -6.76
N LEU A 30 -10.90 -12.55 -6.78
CA LEU A 30 -10.11 -12.38 -5.56
C LEU A 30 -10.83 -11.43 -4.58
N PRO A 31 -10.86 -11.74 -3.27
CA PRO A 31 -11.56 -10.93 -2.27
C PRO A 31 -11.13 -9.46 -2.23
N CYS A 32 -9.87 -9.17 -2.53
CA CYS A 32 -9.32 -7.82 -2.58
C CYS A 32 -9.93 -6.95 -3.69
N PHE A 33 -10.56 -7.54 -4.73
CA PHE A 33 -11.22 -6.81 -5.81
C PHE A 33 -12.72 -6.56 -5.60
N ARG A 34 -13.31 -7.06 -4.50
CA ARG A 34 -14.74 -6.89 -4.20
C ARG A 34 -15.18 -5.43 -4.04
N GLY A 35 -14.25 -4.53 -3.71
CA GLY A 35 -14.51 -3.09 -3.62
C GLY A 35 -14.76 -2.40 -4.96
N GLY A 36 -14.62 -3.10 -6.10
CA GLY A 36 -14.88 -2.57 -7.43
C GLY A 36 -14.14 -1.26 -7.72
N GLN A 37 -14.83 -0.30 -8.32
CA GLN A 37 -14.28 1.00 -8.70
C GLN A 37 -13.68 1.80 -7.52
N ASN A 38 -14.14 1.59 -6.28
CA ASN A 38 -13.57 2.27 -5.12
C ASN A 38 -12.09 1.92 -4.88
N ILE A 39 -11.66 0.73 -5.31
CA ILE A 39 -10.26 0.30 -5.22
C ILE A 39 -9.37 1.20 -6.07
N LEU A 40 -9.82 1.60 -7.26
CA LEU A 40 -9.05 2.51 -8.11
C LEU A 40 -8.85 3.84 -7.43
N ARG A 41 -9.90 4.42 -6.85
CA ARG A 41 -9.81 5.68 -6.10
C ARG A 41 -8.80 5.56 -4.96
N LEU A 42 -8.93 4.53 -4.11
CA LEU A 42 -8.00 4.29 -3.00
C LEU A 42 -6.56 4.05 -3.47
N MET A 43 -6.38 3.42 -4.62
CA MET A 43 -5.06 3.23 -5.22
C MET A 43 -4.47 4.55 -5.72
N ARG A 44 -5.27 5.42 -6.36
CA ARG A 44 -4.83 6.76 -6.77
C ARG A 44 -4.36 7.57 -5.55
N ASP A 45 -5.14 7.54 -4.47
CA ASP A 45 -4.85 8.28 -3.24
C ASP A 45 -3.48 7.89 -2.63
N ARG A 46 -3.10 6.61 -2.73
CA ARG A 46 -1.81 6.08 -2.23
C ARG A 46 -0.57 6.62 -2.96
N PHE A 47 -0.73 7.21 -4.14
CA PHE A 47 0.40 7.83 -4.84
C PHE A 47 0.70 9.25 -4.35
N HIS A 48 -0.16 9.85 -3.53
CA HIS A 48 0.03 11.19 -2.95
C HIS A 48 0.45 12.23 -4.00
N LEU A 49 -0.24 12.27 -5.15
CA LEU A 49 0.17 13.07 -6.30
C LEU A 49 0.19 14.58 -6.03
N SER A 50 -0.60 15.06 -5.08
CA SER A 50 -0.64 16.47 -4.64
C SER A 50 0.52 16.87 -3.72
N TYR A 51 1.32 15.91 -3.24
CA TYR A 51 2.40 16.20 -2.29
C TYR A 51 3.66 16.65 -3.02
N THR A 52 4.35 17.63 -2.42
CA THR A 52 5.73 17.99 -2.78
C THR A 52 6.70 16.88 -2.34
N ASP A 53 7.93 16.89 -2.87
CA ASP A 53 8.94 15.89 -2.50
C ASP A 53 9.29 15.93 -1.01
N ILE A 54 9.28 17.12 -0.39
CA ILE A 54 9.52 17.29 1.06
C ILE A 54 8.37 16.68 1.87
N GLN A 55 7.12 16.99 1.50
CA GLN A 55 5.94 16.42 2.18
C GLN A 55 5.91 14.90 2.04
N LEU A 56 6.30 14.38 0.88
CA LEU A 56 6.37 12.94 0.64
C LEU A 56 7.47 12.27 1.47
N GLN A 57 8.65 12.89 1.61
CA GLN A 57 9.71 12.40 2.49
C GLN A 57 9.22 12.30 3.94
N THR A 58 8.61 13.37 4.47
CA THR A 58 8.06 13.38 5.83
C THR A 58 7.00 12.29 6.02
N LEU A 59 6.11 12.10 5.04
CA LEU A 59 5.10 11.04 5.10
C LEU A 59 5.74 9.65 5.12
N VAL A 60 6.71 9.38 4.24
CA VAL A 60 7.38 8.07 4.16
C VAL A 60 8.11 7.76 5.46
N ASP A 61 8.83 8.73 6.03
CA ASP A 61 9.53 8.52 7.30
C ASP A 61 8.54 8.24 8.43
N LEU A 62 7.44 8.99 8.52
CA LEU A 62 6.37 8.74 9.50
C LEU A 62 5.80 7.32 9.36
N MET A 63 5.49 6.88 8.14
CA MET A 63 4.94 5.55 7.89
C MET A 63 5.93 4.44 8.27
N VAL A 64 7.22 4.63 8.03
CA VAL A 64 8.26 3.67 8.42
C VAL A 64 8.35 3.57 9.94
N GLU A 65 8.41 4.69 10.65
CA GLU A 65 8.47 4.70 12.11
C GLU A 65 7.22 4.04 12.73
N GLN A 66 6.02 4.38 12.23
CA GLN A 66 4.76 3.77 12.69
C GLN A 66 4.71 2.26 12.43
N SER A 67 5.26 1.80 11.30
CA SER A 67 5.28 0.39 10.96
C SER A 67 6.28 -0.40 11.81
N ARG A 68 7.45 0.19 12.11
CA ARG A 68 8.51 -0.43 12.91
C ARG A 68 8.03 -0.78 14.31
N ASP A 69 7.32 0.14 14.95
CA ASP A 69 6.91 0.03 16.35
C ASP A 69 5.45 -0.44 16.50
N SER A 70 4.89 -1.06 15.45
CA SER A 70 3.51 -1.52 15.40
C SER A 70 3.23 -2.67 16.37
N LEU A 71 2.48 -2.38 17.45
CA LEU A 71 2.03 -3.38 18.42
C LEU A 71 1.11 -4.44 17.78
N THR A 72 0.30 -4.03 16.80
CA THR A 72 -0.63 -4.94 16.11
C THR A 72 0.11 -5.98 15.28
N THR A 73 1.30 -5.67 14.76
CA THR A 73 2.15 -6.64 14.05
C THR A 73 2.53 -7.78 15.00
N ARG A 74 3.05 -7.46 16.20
CA ARG A 74 3.39 -8.49 17.19
C ARG A 74 2.19 -9.33 17.63
N LEU A 75 1.02 -8.71 17.79
CA LEU A 75 -0.20 -9.43 18.14
C LEU A 75 -0.63 -10.37 17.02
N TYR A 76 -0.55 -9.91 15.77
CA TYR A 76 -0.88 -10.71 14.59
C TYR A 76 0.07 -11.87 14.41
N ASP A 77 1.39 -11.66 14.55
CA ASP A 77 2.40 -12.71 14.43
C ASP A 77 2.18 -13.78 15.50
N ASN A 78 1.92 -13.38 16.75
CA ASN A 78 1.56 -14.32 17.81
C ASN A 78 0.28 -15.09 17.48
N PHE A 79 -0.76 -14.41 17.00
CA PHE A 79 -1.99 -15.09 16.57
C PHE A 79 -1.71 -16.12 15.48
N GLN A 80 -0.94 -15.76 14.45
CA GLN A 80 -0.56 -16.67 13.36
C GLN A 80 0.27 -17.86 13.87
N TYR A 81 1.19 -17.62 14.81
CA TYR A 81 1.97 -18.68 15.44
C TYR A 81 1.07 -19.66 16.20
N TYR A 82 0.18 -19.15 17.07
CA TYR A 82 -0.64 -20.01 17.92
C TYR A 82 -1.79 -20.70 17.17
N THR A 83 -2.36 -20.05 16.15
CA THR A 83 -3.53 -20.60 15.45
C THR A 83 -3.17 -21.40 14.20
N ASN A 84 -2.13 -20.99 13.48
CA ASN A 84 -1.76 -21.57 12.19
C ASN A 84 -0.35 -22.20 12.18
N GLY A 85 0.44 -22.05 13.24
CA GLY A 85 1.80 -22.61 13.34
C GLY A 85 2.83 -21.94 12.41
N ILE A 86 2.56 -20.71 11.97
CA ILE A 86 3.42 -19.96 11.04
C ILE A 86 4.43 -19.11 11.84
N PHE A 87 5.71 -19.17 11.44
CA PHE A 87 6.85 -18.50 12.07
C PHE A 87 7.42 -17.40 11.18
#